data_AF-A0A1S3WMP6-F1
#
_entry.id   AF-A0A1S3WMP6-F1
#
_cell.length_a   1.000
_cell.length_b   1.000
_cell.length_c   1.000
_cell.angle_alpha   90.00
_cell.angle_beta   90.00
_cell.angle_gamma   90.00
#
_symmetry.space_group_name_H-M   'P 1'
#
loop_
_entity.id
_entity.type
_entity.pdbx_description
1 polymer ?
#
loop_
_entity_poly.entity_id
_entity_poly.type
_entity_poly.pdbx_seq_one_letter_code
_entity_poly.pdbx_strand_id
1 'polypeptide(L)'
;MASASTFSGFSLGEATQRKLRKFSELRGKPVTAEEFWDIVAITAADEKQELAYKQQLSEKLRKKELPLGVQYHVFVDPAGAKIGNGGSTLSALRCLERLYGDRWSSFTVLLIHSGGYSQRLPNASALGKIFTALPFAKTECPGKASCVIQSILDSGCFVEPGSVVEYSRLGPDVSVGENCIISGVCIQTTAVLPAYSFVCSLSLKINGHLKYSTMAFGVQDNLKKNVQALSDIKFLQFFGVCFLSCLDIWNLKVTDKLFSGNKTCLSLWNARIFPVCCSLSESVTTSLKMLNAVKNKSTFKLNNYMLLSMEEMLIYKDVEDMLAYRDLIFQEVTLTEKQAFQKTS
;
A
#
# COMPACT_ATOMS: atom_id res chain seq x y z
N MET A 1 31.22 17.39 41.94
CA MET A 1 31.17 16.72 40.62
C MET A 1 30.11 15.65 40.71
N ALA A 2 28.89 15.93 40.24
CA ALA A 2 27.77 15.00 40.36
C ALA A 2 27.93 13.88 39.33
N SER A 3 27.87 12.65 39.84
CA SER A 3 27.90 11.40 39.09
C SER A 3 26.88 11.39 37.97
N ALA A 4 27.33 11.09 36.75
CA ALA A 4 26.45 10.67 35.67
C ALA A 4 25.71 9.41 36.12
N SER A 5 24.44 9.58 36.49
CA SER A 5 23.52 8.48 36.73
C SER A 5 23.42 7.67 35.45
N THR A 6 23.93 6.44 35.49
CA THR A 6 23.69 5.40 34.49
C THR A 6 22.18 5.14 34.44
N PHE A 7 21.49 5.73 33.46
CA PHE A 7 20.15 5.27 33.10
C PHE A 7 20.28 3.81 32.68
N SER A 8 19.73 2.89 33.47
CA SER A 8 19.45 1.51 33.08
C SER A 8 18.33 1.49 32.03
N GLY A 9 18.60 2.08 30.87
CA GLY A 9 17.68 2.13 29.75
C GLY A 9 17.72 0.80 29.01
N PHE A 10 16.66 0.00 29.14
CA PHE A 10 16.40 -1.10 28.20
C PHE A 10 16.61 -0.61 26.77
N SER A 11 17.27 -1.41 25.93
CA SER A 11 17.43 -1.04 24.52
C SER A 11 16.03 -0.89 23.89
N LEU A 12 15.86 0.10 23.01
CA LEU A 12 14.60 0.33 22.29
C LEU A 12 14.10 -0.95 21.60
N GLY A 13 15.03 -1.80 21.13
CA GLY A 13 14.76 -3.11 20.56
C GLY A 13 14.10 -4.08 21.55
N GLU A 14 14.61 -4.21 22.77
CA GLU A 14 14.02 -5.07 23.81
C GLU A 14 12.64 -4.58 24.23
N ALA A 15 12.48 -3.26 24.42
CA ALA A 15 11.20 -2.67 24.76
C ALA A 15 10.14 -2.95 23.66
N THR A 16 10.53 -2.89 22.39
CA THR A 16 9.67 -3.22 21.24
C THR A 16 9.31 -4.71 21.21
N GLN A 17 10.30 -5.59 21.39
CA GLN A 17 10.06 -7.04 21.43
C GLN A 17 9.14 -7.45 22.58
N ARG A 18 9.28 -6.82 23.75
CA ARG A 18 8.38 -7.04 24.89
C ARG A 18 6.94 -6.65 24.56
N LYS A 19 6.72 -5.48 23.94
CA LYS A 19 5.38 -5.04 23.50
C LYS A 19 4.76 -6.00 22.50
N LEU A 20 5.55 -6.49 21.53
CA LEU A 20 5.09 -7.43 20.52
C LEU A 20 4.73 -8.80 21.10
N ARG A 21 5.54 -9.33 22.05
CA ARG A 21 5.20 -10.56 22.77
C ARG A 21 3.90 -10.42 23.56
N LYS A 22 3.78 -9.34 24.34
CA LYS A 22 2.54 -9.04 25.08
C LYS A 22 1.34 -8.96 24.13
N PHE A 23 1.44 -8.25 23.01
CA PHE A 23 0.34 -8.17 22.05
C PHE A 23 0.03 -9.53 21.42
N SER A 24 1.05 -10.33 21.10
CA SER A 24 0.87 -11.68 20.54
C SER A 24 0.13 -12.61 21.49
N GLU A 25 0.30 -12.47 22.80
CA GLU A 25 -0.40 -13.27 23.81
C GLU A 25 -1.90 -12.97 23.90
N LEU A 26 -2.31 -11.75 23.52
CA LEU A 26 -3.70 -11.28 23.54
C LEU A 26 -4.49 -11.61 22.26
N ARG A 27 -3.78 -11.89 21.15
CA ARG A 27 -4.39 -12.15 19.84
C ARG A 27 -5.38 -13.33 19.89
N GLY A 28 -6.58 -13.12 19.34
CA GLY A 28 -7.60 -14.17 19.25
C GLY A 28 -8.23 -14.58 20.58
N LYS A 29 -7.96 -13.86 21.67
CA LYS A 29 -8.52 -14.13 23.01
C LYS A 29 -9.39 -12.96 23.46
N PRO A 30 -10.46 -13.21 24.23
CA PRO A 30 -11.15 -12.16 24.97
C PRO A 30 -10.18 -11.45 25.91
N VAL A 31 -10.26 -10.12 25.97
CA VAL A 31 -9.45 -9.29 26.88
C VAL A 31 -10.34 -8.40 27.74
N THR A 32 -9.86 -8.07 28.93
CA THR A 32 -10.52 -7.12 29.83
C THR A 32 -10.02 -5.69 29.61
N ALA A 33 -10.75 -4.70 30.16
CA ALA A 33 -10.38 -3.27 30.10
C ALA A 33 -9.04 -2.94 30.80
N GLU A 34 -8.57 -3.81 31.69
CA GLU A 34 -7.26 -3.67 32.35
C GLU A 34 -6.10 -4.18 31.49
N GLU A 35 -6.39 -5.12 30.57
CA GLU A 35 -5.40 -5.76 29.71
C GLU A 35 -5.23 -5.03 28.37
N PHE A 36 -6.31 -4.43 27.87
CA PHE A 36 -6.36 -3.75 26.58
C PHE A 36 -7.42 -2.63 26.58
N TRP A 37 -7.43 -1.81 25.53
CA TRP A 37 -8.43 -0.76 25.36
C TRP A 37 -9.84 -1.32 25.17
N ASP A 38 -10.84 -0.64 25.75
CA ASP A 38 -12.26 -0.96 25.54
C ASP A 38 -12.67 -0.72 24.08
N ILE A 39 -12.18 0.38 23.50
CA ILE A 39 -12.50 0.83 22.16
C ILE A 39 -11.22 1.14 21.38
N VAL A 40 -11.16 0.64 20.14
CA VAL A 40 -10.18 1.07 19.15
C VAL A 40 -10.93 1.79 18.03
N ALA A 41 -10.75 3.11 17.95
CA ALA A 41 -11.37 3.97 16.94
C ALA A 41 -10.36 4.35 15.87
N ILE A 42 -10.68 4.11 14.60
CA ILE A 42 -9.85 4.44 13.45
C ILE A 42 -10.55 5.53 12.64
N THR A 43 -9.85 6.61 12.29
CA THR A 43 -10.44 7.62 11.40
C THR A 43 -10.23 7.26 9.93
N ALA A 44 -11.21 7.58 9.09
CA ALA A 44 -11.19 7.42 7.63
C ALA A 44 -11.55 8.76 6.95
N ALA A 45 -10.96 9.03 5.80
CA ALA A 45 -11.14 10.27 5.06
C ALA A 45 -12.45 10.31 4.26
N ASP A 46 -13.00 9.15 3.90
CA ASP A 46 -14.24 9.00 3.12
C ASP A 46 -14.88 7.63 3.37
N GLU A 47 -16.12 7.45 2.89
CA GLU A 47 -16.90 6.22 3.05
C GLU A 47 -16.23 5.01 2.38
N LYS A 48 -15.52 5.19 1.27
CA LYS A 48 -14.81 4.09 0.60
C LYS A 48 -13.65 3.59 1.46
N GLN A 49 -12.92 4.50 2.10
CA GLN A 49 -11.86 4.17 3.04
C GLN A 49 -12.43 3.52 4.31
N GLU A 50 -13.59 3.97 4.80
CA GLU A 50 -14.26 3.33 5.93
C GLU A 50 -14.66 1.88 5.62
N LEU A 51 -15.27 1.64 4.47
CA LEU A 51 -15.61 0.29 4.02
C LEU A 51 -14.37 -0.61 3.97
N ALA A 52 -13.28 -0.10 3.40
CA ALA A 52 -12.00 -0.81 3.33
C ALA A 52 -11.47 -1.18 4.72
N TYR A 53 -11.52 -0.24 5.66
CA TYR A 53 -10.99 -0.42 7.01
C TYR A 53 -11.86 -1.39 7.81
N LYS A 54 -13.19 -1.34 7.66
CA LYS A 54 -14.11 -2.29 8.27
C LYS A 54 -13.85 -3.71 7.76
N GLN A 55 -13.67 -3.90 6.45
CA GLN A 55 -13.35 -5.20 5.86
C GLN A 55 -11.99 -5.73 6.38
N GLN A 56 -10.96 -4.89 6.42
CA GLN A 56 -9.65 -5.25 7.01
C GLN A 56 -9.76 -5.67 8.47
N LEU A 57 -10.51 -4.93 9.30
CA LEU A 57 -10.73 -5.27 10.71
C LEU A 57 -11.44 -6.62 10.86
N SER A 58 -12.52 -6.84 10.10
CA SER A 58 -13.26 -8.10 10.10
C SER A 58 -12.37 -9.28 9.73
N GLU A 59 -11.54 -9.15 8.70
CA GLU A 59 -10.59 -10.19 8.29
C GLU A 59 -9.53 -10.45 9.37
N LYS A 60 -8.98 -9.40 9.99
CA LYS A 60 -8.02 -9.55 11.08
C LYS A 60 -8.61 -10.22 12.32
N LEU A 61 -9.86 -9.92 12.66
CA LEU A 61 -10.59 -10.60 13.73
C LEU A 61 -10.82 -12.07 13.39
N ARG A 62 -11.26 -12.37 12.16
CA ARG A 62 -11.46 -13.73 11.65
C ARG A 62 -10.18 -14.57 11.71
N LYS A 63 -9.03 -13.96 11.34
CA LYS A 63 -7.70 -14.56 11.40
C LYS A 63 -7.10 -14.59 12.81
N LYS A 64 -7.83 -14.12 13.84
CA LYS A 64 -7.36 -14.03 15.22
C LYS A 64 -6.10 -13.17 15.38
N GLU A 65 -5.90 -12.18 14.51
CA GLU A 65 -4.77 -11.24 14.58
C GLU A 65 -5.00 -10.08 15.55
N LEU A 66 -6.24 -9.89 16.01
CA LEU A 66 -6.66 -8.86 16.95
C LEU A 66 -7.27 -9.51 18.21
N PRO A 67 -7.16 -8.86 19.39
CA PRO A 67 -7.88 -9.26 20.59
C PRO A 67 -9.40 -9.22 20.41
N LEU A 68 -10.11 -10.16 21.04
CA LEU A 68 -11.57 -10.25 21.06
C LEU A 68 -12.15 -9.51 22.26
N GLY A 69 -13.44 -9.12 22.20
CA GLY A 69 -14.11 -8.37 23.28
C GLY A 69 -13.93 -6.84 23.19
N VAL A 70 -13.01 -6.37 22.37
CA VAL A 70 -12.77 -4.95 22.07
C VAL A 70 -13.75 -4.44 21.03
N GLN A 71 -14.21 -3.18 21.18
CA GLN A 71 -15.06 -2.52 20.19
C GLN A 71 -14.21 -1.80 19.15
N TYR A 72 -14.16 -2.32 17.91
CA TYR A 72 -13.44 -1.69 16.81
C TYR A 72 -14.38 -0.83 15.96
N HIS A 73 -14.12 0.47 15.92
CA HIS A 73 -14.91 1.42 15.12
C HIS A 73 -14.06 2.07 14.05
N VAL A 74 -14.69 2.36 12.91
CA VAL A 74 -14.13 3.24 11.90
C VAL A 74 -15.06 4.43 11.75
N PHE A 75 -14.52 5.64 11.87
CA PHE A 75 -15.28 6.88 11.77
C PHE A 75 -14.82 7.69 10.57
N VAL A 76 -15.77 8.05 9.71
CA VAL A 76 -15.55 8.89 8.53
C VAL A 76 -15.50 10.36 8.93
N ASP A 77 -14.53 11.09 8.39
CA ASP A 77 -14.50 12.54 8.45
C ASP A 77 -15.71 13.12 7.67
N PRO A 78 -16.41 14.14 8.20
CA PRO A 78 -17.49 14.83 7.51
C PRO A 78 -17.14 15.22 6.07
N ALA A 79 -18.12 15.09 5.17
CA ALA A 79 -17.94 15.47 3.77
C ALA A 79 -17.52 16.94 3.63
N GLY A 80 -16.63 17.21 2.68
CA GLY A 80 -16.14 18.56 2.38
C GLY A 80 -14.63 18.67 2.52
N ALA A 81 -14.18 19.84 2.97
CA ALA A 81 -12.75 20.12 3.10
C ALA A 81 -12.12 19.23 4.19
N LYS A 82 -10.85 18.86 3.97
CA LYS A 82 -10.10 18.09 4.95
C LYS A 82 -10.00 18.86 6.28
N ILE A 83 -10.52 18.26 7.34
CA ILE A 83 -10.61 18.88 8.68
C ILE A 83 -9.35 18.69 9.55
N GLY A 84 -8.40 17.85 9.09
CA GLY A 84 -7.16 17.55 9.81
C GLY A 84 -7.39 16.72 11.08
N ASN A 85 -6.29 16.28 11.70
CA ASN A 85 -6.36 15.31 12.80
C ASN A 85 -7.19 15.80 14.00
N GLY A 86 -7.11 17.10 14.34
CA GLY A 86 -7.90 17.68 15.43
C GLY A 86 -9.40 17.66 15.12
N GLY A 87 -9.80 18.01 13.90
CA GLY A 87 -11.18 17.89 13.45
C GLY A 87 -11.66 16.43 13.44
N SER A 88 -10.84 15.51 12.94
CA SER A 88 -11.14 14.07 12.95
C SER A 88 -11.34 13.55 14.37
N THR A 89 -10.55 14.02 15.35
CA THR A 89 -10.73 13.68 16.77
C THR A 89 -12.10 14.12 17.27
N LEU A 90 -12.47 15.39 17.06
CA LEU A 90 -13.78 15.90 17.51
C LEU A 90 -14.94 15.16 16.85
N SER A 91 -14.81 14.84 15.56
CA SER A 91 -15.80 14.03 14.84
C SER A 91 -15.92 12.62 15.44
N ALA A 92 -14.80 11.95 15.69
CA ALA A 92 -14.80 10.62 16.31
C ALA A 92 -15.41 10.63 17.71
N LEU A 93 -15.10 11.63 18.54
CA LEU A 93 -15.71 11.79 19.88
C LEU A 93 -17.22 12.00 19.79
N ARG A 94 -17.70 12.82 18.85
CA ARG A 94 -19.13 13.02 18.60
C ARG A 94 -19.82 11.72 18.14
N CYS A 95 -19.15 10.90 17.34
CA CYS A 95 -19.65 9.58 16.96
C CYS A 95 -19.74 8.63 18.17
N LEU A 96 -18.73 8.62 19.05
CA LEU A 96 -18.74 7.81 20.27
C LEU A 96 -19.84 8.24 21.24
N GLU A 97 -20.01 9.56 21.45
CA GLU A 97 -21.10 10.13 22.23
C GLU A 97 -22.47 9.68 21.69
N ARG A 98 -22.65 9.71 20.37
CA ARG A 98 -23.90 9.25 19.73
C ARG A 98 -24.14 7.74 19.90
N LEU A 99 -23.08 6.93 19.85
CA LEU A 99 -23.19 5.46 19.93
C LEU A 99 -23.42 4.97 21.36
N TYR A 100 -22.77 5.61 22.34
CA TYR A 100 -22.72 5.10 23.72
C TYR A 100 -23.43 6.00 24.74
N GLY A 101 -23.91 7.19 24.34
CA GLY A 101 -24.42 8.20 25.25
C GLY A 101 -23.36 8.60 26.27
N ASP A 102 -23.76 9.03 27.46
CA ASP A 102 -22.85 9.50 28.52
C ASP A 102 -21.80 8.45 28.95
N ARG A 103 -22.07 7.16 28.72
CA ARG A 103 -21.16 6.05 29.04
C ARG A 103 -19.89 6.06 28.20
N TRP A 104 -19.82 6.81 27.09
CA TRP A 104 -18.59 6.83 26.29
C TRP A 104 -17.37 7.29 27.12
N SER A 105 -17.61 8.17 28.10
CA SER A 105 -16.60 8.73 29.00
C SER A 105 -16.02 7.72 30.00
N SER A 106 -16.66 6.57 30.19
CA SER A 106 -16.14 5.50 31.07
C SER A 106 -15.20 4.54 30.37
N PHE A 107 -15.03 4.63 29.05
CA PHE A 107 -14.17 3.74 28.27
C PHE A 107 -12.75 4.29 28.10
N THR A 108 -11.78 3.39 28.10
CA THR A 108 -10.43 3.66 27.59
C THR A 108 -10.42 3.51 26.07
N VAL A 109 -10.18 4.63 25.36
CA VAL A 109 -10.27 4.68 23.89
C VAL A 109 -8.88 4.87 23.28
N LEU A 110 -8.49 3.97 22.38
CA LEU A 110 -7.36 4.17 21.46
C LEU A 110 -7.88 4.78 20.16
N LEU A 111 -7.60 6.06 19.94
CA LEU A 111 -7.90 6.75 18.68
C LEU A 111 -6.68 6.75 17.75
N ILE A 112 -6.86 6.22 16.54
CA ILE A 112 -5.81 6.12 15.52
C ILE A 112 -6.19 6.94 14.29
N HIS A 113 -5.49 8.06 14.07
CA HIS A 113 -5.66 8.89 12.88
C HIS A 113 -5.12 8.19 11.64
N SER A 114 -6.01 7.57 10.87
CA SER A 114 -5.67 6.80 9.68
C SER A 114 -6.27 7.37 8.38
N GLY A 115 -7.03 8.46 8.51
CA GLY A 115 -7.64 9.18 7.40
C GLY A 115 -6.62 9.97 6.58
N GLY A 116 -6.63 9.80 5.27
CA GLY A 116 -5.92 10.69 4.35
C GLY A 116 -5.61 10.09 2.98
N TYR A 117 -5.18 10.95 2.06
CA TYR A 117 -4.97 10.62 0.64
C TYR A 117 -3.78 9.70 0.34
N SER A 118 -2.89 9.46 1.32
CA SER A 118 -1.74 8.54 1.20
C SER A 118 -0.80 8.71 0.00
N GLN A 119 -0.83 9.86 -0.67
CA GLN A 119 -0.07 10.18 -1.90
C GLN A 119 1.46 10.08 -1.84
N ARG A 120 2.07 9.78 -0.68
CA ARG A 120 3.51 9.53 -0.55
C ARG A 120 3.88 8.05 -0.53
N LEU A 121 2.91 7.16 -0.33
CA LEU A 121 3.09 5.72 -0.27
C LEU A 121 1.96 5.07 -1.08
N PRO A 122 2.06 5.01 -2.42
CA PRO A 122 0.93 4.64 -3.27
C PRO A 122 0.39 3.23 -3.01
N ASN A 123 1.24 2.28 -2.60
CA ASN A 123 0.82 0.92 -2.21
C ASN A 123 -0.06 0.89 -0.96
N ALA A 124 0.03 1.92 -0.10
CA ALA A 124 -0.83 2.09 1.07
C ALA A 124 -2.08 2.94 0.80
N SER A 125 -2.21 3.55 -0.39
CA SER A 125 -3.33 4.44 -0.71
C SER A 125 -4.64 3.72 -0.95
N ALA A 126 -4.57 2.48 -1.42
CA ALA A 126 -5.77 1.70 -1.75
C ALA A 126 -6.41 1.06 -0.51
N LEU A 127 -5.60 0.44 0.35
CA LEU A 127 -6.05 -0.38 1.48
C LEU A 127 -5.82 0.25 2.87
N GLY A 128 -5.17 1.41 2.93
CA GLY A 128 -4.90 2.13 4.17
C GLY A 128 -3.51 1.93 4.73
N LYS A 129 -2.93 3.02 5.23
CA LYS A 129 -1.60 3.01 5.86
C LYS A 129 -1.55 2.18 7.13
N ILE A 130 -2.62 2.20 7.93
CA ILE A 130 -2.67 1.44 9.19
C ILE A 130 -2.60 -0.07 8.94
N PHE A 131 -3.03 -0.53 7.77
CA PHE A 131 -3.00 -1.94 7.36
C PHE A 131 -1.83 -2.28 6.44
N THR A 132 -0.87 -1.36 6.28
CA THR A 132 0.36 -1.62 5.53
C THR A 132 1.25 -2.53 6.35
N ALA A 133 1.73 -3.61 5.74
CA ALA A 133 2.65 -4.52 6.41
C ALA A 133 4.01 -3.85 6.54
N LEU A 134 4.68 -4.08 7.66
CA LEU A 134 6.01 -3.55 7.91
C LEU A 134 7.02 -4.70 8.00
N PRO A 135 8.21 -4.53 7.41
CA PRO A 135 9.28 -5.51 7.52
C PRO A 135 9.73 -5.57 8.98
N PHE A 136 9.31 -6.62 9.68
CA PHE A 136 9.73 -6.87 11.05
C PHE A 136 10.69 -8.06 11.07
N ALA A 137 11.96 -7.80 10.72
CA ALA A 137 13.02 -8.80 10.78
C ALA A 137 14.12 -8.36 11.74
N LYS A 138 14.61 -9.30 12.56
CA LYS A 138 15.91 -9.19 13.24
C LYS A 138 17.00 -9.49 12.20
N THR A 139 17.29 -8.56 11.31
CA THR A 139 18.48 -8.70 10.46
C THR A 139 19.65 -8.03 11.16
N GLU A 140 20.73 -8.79 11.36
CA GLU A 140 22.00 -8.28 11.92
C GLU A 140 22.67 -7.24 10.99
N CYS A 141 22.21 -7.16 9.74
CA CYS A 141 22.72 -6.25 8.70
C CYS A 141 21.58 -5.43 8.05
N PRO A 142 21.26 -4.22 8.55
CA PRO A 142 20.37 -3.31 7.85
C PRO A 142 20.94 -2.95 6.46
N GLY A 143 20.11 -3.08 5.41
CA GLY A 143 20.46 -2.68 4.03
C GLY A 143 21.07 -3.76 3.12
N LYS A 144 21.27 -5.00 3.59
CA LYS A 144 21.86 -6.09 2.77
C LYS A 144 20.92 -7.25 2.43
N ALA A 145 19.67 -7.20 2.88
CA ALA A 145 18.69 -8.25 2.60
C ALA A 145 17.49 -7.68 1.83
N SER A 146 16.87 -8.51 1.01
CA SER A 146 15.51 -8.27 0.53
C SER A 146 14.50 -8.59 1.63
N CYS A 147 13.32 -7.98 1.55
CA CYS A 147 12.23 -8.29 2.46
C CYS A 147 11.02 -8.82 1.70
N VAL A 148 10.61 -10.04 2.06
CA VAL A 148 9.44 -10.70 1.50
C VAL A 148 8.37 -10.76 2.58
N ILE A 149 7.20 -10.21 2.29
CA ILE A 149 6.08 -10.13 3.24
C ILE A 149 4.86 -10.77 2.57
N GLN A 150 4.34 -11.85 3.14
CA GLN A 150 3.10 -12.51 2.68
C GLN A 150 3.06 -12.62 1.15
N SER A 151 4.08 -13.25 0.57
CA SER A 151 4.28 -13.35 -0.89
C SER A 151 4.83 -14.73 -1.24
N ILE A 152 4.61 -15.15 -2.48
CA ILE A 152 5.03 -16.46 -3.01
C ILE A 152 6.08 -16.20 -4.08
N LEU A 153 7.28 -16.74 -3.87
CA LEU A 153 8.41 -16.66 -4.78
C LEU A 153 8.75 -18.08 -5.20
N ASP A 154 8.61 -18.38 -6.49
CA ASP A 154 8.94 -19.70 -7.03
C ASP A 154 10.45 -19.92 -7.04
N SER A 155 10.88 -21.18 -7.00
CA SER A 155 12.29 -21.56 -7.05
C SER A 155 12.93 -21.06 -8.35
N GLY A 156 13.87 -20.13 -8.23
CA GLY A 156 14.51 -19.45 -9.36
C GLY A 156 14.31 -17.93 -9.32
N CYS A 157 13.27 -17.45 -8.64
CA CYS A 157 13.03 -16.02 -8.46
C CYS A 157 14.17 -15.39 -7.63
N PHE A 158 14.70 -14.27 -8.12
CA PHE A 158 15.76 -13.54 -7.46
C PHE A 158 15.28 -12.16 -7.02
N VAL A 159 15.56 -11.78 -5.77
CA VAL A 159 15.23 -10.47 -5.22
C VAL A 159 16.46 -9.86 -4.58
N GLU A 160 16.99 -8.82 -5.24
CA GLU A 160 18.19 -8.10 -4.81
C GLU A 160 17.99 -7.34 -3.47
N PRO A 161 19.09 -7.02 -2.77
CA PRO A 161 19.06 -6.28 -1.50
C PRO A 161 18.30 -4.95 -1.56
N GLY A 162 17.70 -4.59 -0.42
CA GLY A 162 16.95 -3.34 -0.27
C GLY A 162 15.55 -3.37 -0.90
N SER A 163 15.22 -4.40 -1.67
CA SER A 163 13.89 -4.57 -2.26
C SER A 163 12.88 -5.15 -1.29
N VAL A 164 11.65 -4.65 -1.36
CA VAL A 164 10.51 -5.12 -0.57
C VAL A 164 9.46 -5.70 -1.54
N VAL A 165 9.06 -6.94 -1.28
CA VAL A 165 8.00 -7.64 -2.02
C VAL A 165 6.89 -7.97 -1.03
N GLU A 166 5.71 -7.39 -1.24
CA GLU A 166 4.53 -7.65 -0.42
C GLU A 166 3.34 -8.13 -1.24
N TYR A 167 2.56 -9.07 -0.69
CA TYR A 167 1.32 -9.56 -1.28
C TYR A 167 1.44 -9.90 -2.76
N SER A 168 2.52 -10.57 -3.17
CA SER A 168 2.84 -10.79 -4.57
C SER A 168 3.15 -12.25 -4.89
N ARG A 169 2.97 -12.64 -6.16
CA ARG A 169 3.41 -13.93 -6.71
C ARG A 169 4.43 -13.69 -7.81
N LEU A 170 5.64 -14.22 -7.65
CA LEU A 170 6.73 -14.10 -8.62
C LEU A 170 7.18 -15.49 -9.06
N GLY A 171 7.14 -15.73 -10.38
CA GLY A 171 7.54 -16.98 -11.02
C GLY A 171 9.06 -17.20 -11.04
N PRO A 172 9.52 -18.38 -11.50
CA PRO A 172 10.91 -18.80 -11.39
C PRO A 172 11.87 -17.95 -12.24
N ASP A 173 11.39 -17.33 -13.32
CA ASP A 173 12.21 -16.52 -14.22
C ASP A 173 12.10 -15.01 -13.94
N VAL A 174 11.73 -14.63 -12.71
CA VAL A 174 11.58 -13.24 -12.30
C VAL A 174 12.80 -12.76 -11.52
N SER A 175 13.43 -11.70 -12.01
CA SER A 175 14.55 -11.02 -11.34
C SER A 175 14.15 -9.60 -10.91
N VAL A 176 14.23 -9.32 -9.62
CA VAL A 176 13.94 -8.01 -9.03
C VAL A 176 15.25 -7.32 -8.66
N GLY A 177 15.53 -6.18 -9.29
CA GLY A 177 16.69 -5.34 -9.00
C GLY A 177 16.66 -4.71 -7.61
N GLU A 178 17.76 -4.08 -7.20
CA GLU A 178 17.91 -3.49 -5.86
C GLU A 178 16.90 -2.38 -5.56
N ASN A 179 16.59 -2.17 -4.28
CA ASN A 179 15.81 -1.04 -3.78
C ASN A 179 14.43 -0.85 -4.47
N CYS A 180 13.78 -1.96 -4.86
CA CYS A 180 12.44 -1.95 -5.44
C CYS A 180 11.35 -2.04 -4.36
N ILE A 181 10.16 -1.54 -4.69
CA ILE A 181 8.95 -1.74 -3.89
C ILE A 181 7.92 -2.41 -4.78
N ILE A 182 7.58 -3.66 -4.47
CA ILE A 182 6.66 -4.48 -5.25
C ILE A 182 5.48 -4.85 -4.37
N SER A 183 4.27 -4.52 -4.79
CA SER A 183 3.06 -4.76 -4.01
C SER A 183 1.91 -5.26 -4.88
N GLY A 184 1.28 -6.37 -4.49
CA GLY A 184 0.06 -6.85 -5.12
C GLY A 184 0.26 -7.35 -6.55
N VAL A 185 1.47 -7.77 -6.94
CA VAL A 185 1.74 -8.18 -8.33
C VAL A 185 1.62 -9.70 -8.51
N CYS A 186 1.32 -10.12 -9.73
CA CYS A 186 1.41 -11.52 -10.14
C CYS A 186 2.18 -11.59 -11.46
N ILE A 187 3.35 -12.24 -11.45
CA ILE A 187 4.23 -12.38 -12.62
C ILE A 187 4.58 -13.86 -12.76
N GLN A 188 4.07 -14.50 -13.81
CA GLN A 188 4.32 -15.93 -14.08
C GLN A 188 5.29 -16.17 -15.22
N THR A 189 5.62 -15.11 -15.98
CA THR A 189 6.51 -15.19 -17.14
C THR A 189 7.84 -14.50 -16.82
N THR A 190 8.86 -14.75 -17.64
CA THR A 190 10.17 -14.11 -17.51
C THR A 190 10.05 -12.60 -17.44
N ALA A 191 10.56 -12.01 -16.36
CA ALA A 191 10.51 -10.56 -16.17
C ALA A 191 11.74 -10.08 -15.40
N VAL A 192 12.29 -8.96 -15.85
CA VAL A 192 13.35 -8.24 -15.13
C VAL A 192 12.78 -6.91 -14.68
N LEU A 193 12.75 -6.70 -13.37
CA LEU A 193 12.34 -5.45 -12.74
C LEU A 193 13.61 -4.63 -12.45
N PRO A 194 13.77 -3.46 -13.09
CA PRO A 194 14.91 -2.58 -12.84
C PRO A 194 15.08 -2.18 -11.38
N ALA A 195 16.32 -1.98 -10.94
CA ALA A 195 16.60 -1.36 -9.64
C ALA A 195 15.88 -0.01 -9.49
N TYR A 196 15.52 0.33 -8.26
CA TYR A 196 14.77 1.54 -7.90
C TYR A 196 13.38 1.65 -8.55
N SER A 197 12.73 0.51 -8.87
CA SER A 197 11.36 0.51 -9.39
C SER A 197 10.34 0.40 -8.26
N PHE A 198 9.28 1.20 -8.36
CA PHE A 198 8.04 0.98 -7.64
C PHE A 198 7.04 0.31 -8.58
N VAL A 199 6.47 -0.83 -8.18
CA VAL A 199 5.44 -1.56 -8.92
C VAL A 199 4.31 -1.95 -7.98
N CYS A 200 3.13 -1.38 -8.17
CA CYS A 200 1.95 -1.71 -7.38
C CYS A 200 0.71 -1.84 -8.26
N SER A 201 0.08 -3.01 -8.22
CA SER A 201 -1.15 -3.26 -8.96
C SER A 201 -2.39 -2.97 -8.12
N LEU A 202 -3.43 -2.48 -8.78
CA LEU A 202 -4.74 -2.26 -8.19
C LEU A 202 -5.80 -3.02 -8.97
N SER A 203 -6.71 -3.66 -8.25
CA SER A 203 -8.00 -4.10 -8.79
C SER A 203 -8.91 -2.88 -8.91
N LEU A 204 -9.60 -2.78 -10.03
CA LEU A 204 -10.45 -1.65 -10.39
C LEU A 204 -11.84 -2.14 -10.79
N LYS A 205 -12.89 -1.43 -10.36
CA LYS A 205 -14.26 -1.65 -10.79
C LYS A 205 -14.69 -0.55 -11.73
N ILE A 206 -14.64 -0.84 -13.04
CA ILE A 206 -14.94 0.13 -14.11
C ILE A 206 -16.18 -0.36 -14.85
N ASN A 207 -17.25 0.43 -14.82
CA ASN A 207 -18.56 0.08 -15.40
C ASN A 207 -19.08 -1.28 -14.90
N GLY A 208 -18.87 -1.59 -13.62
CA GLY A 208 -19.27 -2.86 -13.01
C GLY A 208 -18.36 -4.05 -13.32
N HIS A 209 -17.37 -3.90 -14.20
CA HIS A 209 -16.42 -4.95 -14.55
C HIS A 209 -15.13 -4.83 -13.77
N LEU A 210 -14.63 -5.97 -13.32
CA LEU A 210 -13.31 -6.08 -12.71
C LEU A 210 -12.23 -5.90 -13.79
N LYS A 211 -11.31 -4.99 -13.53
CA LYS A 211 -10.15 -4.64 -14.37
C LYS A 211 -8.93 -4.45 -13.48
N TYR A 212 -7.76 -4.38 -14.08
CA TYR A 212 -6.50 -4.19 -13.36
C TYR A 212 -5.67 -3.09 -14.00
N SER A 213 -4.96 -2.33 -13.16
CA SER A 213 -3.93 -1.41 -13.64
C SER A 213 -2.77 -1.36 -12.66
N THR A 214 -1.55 -1.25 -13.17
CA THR A 214 -0.32 -1.33 -12.39
C THR A 214 0.43 -0.02 -12.47
N MET A 215 0.59 0.62 -11.31
CA MET A 215 1.47 1.78 -11.13
C MET A 215 2.91 1.28 -11.22
N ALA A 216 3.64 1.71 -12.25
CA ALA A 216 5.07 1.44 -12.42
C ALA A 216 5.81 2.77 -12.64
N PHE A 217 6.74 3.12 -11.76
CA PHE A 217 7.54 4.35 -11.84
C PHE A 217 8.83 4.22 -11.00
N GLY A 218 9.72 5.21 -11.01
CA GLY A 218 10.95 5.18 -10.24
C GLY A 218 10.71 5.59 -8.77
N VAL A 219 11.31 4.90 -7.81
CA VAL A 219 11.18 5.22 -6.37
C VAL A 219 11.59 6.66 -6.05
N GLN A 220 12.46 7.25 -6.86
CA GLN A 220 12.94 8.64 -6.74
C GLN A 220 12.07 9.67 -7.46
N ASP A 221 11.04 9.26 -8.20
CA ASP A 221 10.18 10.18 -8.96
C ASP A 221 9.35 11.05 -8.01
N ASN A 222 9.35 12.36 -8.27
CA ASN A 222 8.50 13.29 -7.53
C ASN A 222 7.10 13.35 -8.16
N LEU A 223 6.22 12.43 -7.75
CA LEU A 223 4.86 12.32 -8.27
C LEU A 223 4.00 13.59 -8.12
N LYS A 224 4.37 14.48 -7.18
CA LYS A 224 3.63 15.70 -6.85
C LYS A 224 4.22 16.96 -7.45
N LYS A 225 5.42 16.87 -8.05
CA LYS A 225 5.97 18.00 -8.81
C LYS A 225 4.93 18.33 -9.88
N ASN A 226 4.45 19.57 -9.85
CA ASN A 226 3.41 20.02 -10.76
C ASN A 226 3.90 21.19 -11.60
N VAL A 227 3.32 21.30 -12.78
CA VAL A 227 3.48 22.43 -13.70
C VAL A 227 2.11 22.99 -14.05
N GLN A 228 2.05 24.28 -14.38
CA GLN A 228 0.79 24.99 -14.62
C GLN A 228 0.33 24.94 -16.08
N ALA A 229 1.27 24.74 -17.01
CA ALA A 229 1.00 24.74 -18.46
C ALA A 229 1.53 23.47 -19.15
N LEU A 230 0.86 23.06 -20.24
CA LEU A 230 1.29 21.90 -21.05
C LEU A 230 2.69 22.09 -21.66
N SER A 231 3.09 23.34 -21.94
CA SER A 231 4.44 23.68 -22.43
C SER A 231 5.56 23.32 -21.44
N ASP A 232 5.21 23.21 -20.16
CA ASP A 232 6.15 23.02 -19.05
C ASP A 232 6.30 21.55 -18.65
N ILE A 233 5.59 20.63 -19.33
CA ILE A 233 5.66 19.17 -19.07
C ILE A 233 7.08 18.62 -19.13
N LYS A 234 7.96 19.24 -19.93
CA LYS A 234 9.39 18.91 -20.01
C LYS A 234 10.14 19.02 -18.67
N PHE A 235 9.60 19.73 -17.69
CA PHE A 235 10.20 19.85 -16.36
C PHE A 235 9.80 18.71 -15.41
N LEU A 236 8.82 17.88 -15.80
CA LEU A 236 8.51 16.64 -15.10
C LEU A 236 9.50 15.54 -15.53
N GLN A 237 9.72 14.58 -14.64
CA GLN A 237 10.60 13.45 -14.89
C GLN A 237 9.89 12.16 -14.53
N PHE A 238 10.16 11.11 -15.30
CA PHE A 238 9.72 9.75 -15.03
C PHE A 238 10.92 8.83 -15.18
N PHE A 239 11.26 8.10 -14.12
CA PHE A 239 12.43 7.22 -14.06
C PHE A 239 13.74 7.96 -14.43
N GLY A 240 13.89 9.21 -13.97
CA GLY A 240 15.03 10.07 -14.26
C GLY A 240 15.10 10.64 -15.69
N VAL A 241 14.13 10.29 -16.56
CA VAL A 241 14.05 10.79 -17.94
C VAL A 241 13.03 11.93 -18.03
N CYS A 242 13.28 12.91 -18.89
CA CYS A 242 12.33 13.97 -19.21
C CYS A 242 10.97 13.38 -19.60
N PHE A 243 9.90 13.78 -18.91
CA PHE A 243 8.58 13.20 -19.12
C PHE A 243 8.05 13.40 -20.54
N LEU A 244 8.38 14.53 -21.19
CA LEU A 244 8.03 14.76 -22.60
C LEU A 244 8.65 13.68 -23.52
N SER A 245 9.91 13.32 -23.30
CA SER A 245 10.58 12.24 -24.04
C SER A 245 9.95 10.87 -23.75
N CYS A 246 9.47 10.62 -22.52
CA CYS A 246 8.73 9.41 -22.19
C CYS A 246 7.41 9.33 -22.97
N LEU A 247 6.68 10.44 -23.11
CA LEU A 247 5.45 10.49 -23.92
C LEU A 247 5.72 10.15 -25.39
N ASP A 248 6.83 10.64 -25.97
CA ASP A 248 7.24 10.30 -27.33
C ASP A 248 7.54 8.80 -27.49
N ILE A 249 8.30 8.22 -26.54
CA ILE A 249 8.57 6.77 -26.45
C ILE A 249 7.26 5.98 -26.41
N TRP A 250 6.26 6.50 -25.69
CA TRP A 250 4.95 5.86 -25.54
C TRP A 250 3.94 6.15 -26.64
N ASN A 251 4.32 6.96 -27.63
CA ASN A 251 3.47 7.46 -28.71
C ASN A 251 2.25 8.27 -28.21
N LEU A 252 2.36 8.91 -27.04
CA LEU A 252 1.29 9.71 -26.44
C LEU A 252 1.43 11.18 -26.82
N LYS A 253 0.32 11.81 -27.22
CA LYS A 253 0.28 13.24 -27.54
C LYS A 253 0.01 14.06 -26.29
N VAL A 254 0.74 15.17 -26.14
CA VAL A 254 0.46 16.19 -25.13
C VAL A 254 -0.85 16.89 -25.49
N THR A 255 -1.93 16.55 -24.77
CA THR A 255 -3.26 17.14 -24.92
C THR A 255 -3.89 17.35 -23.55
N ASP A 256 -4.95 18.15 -23.48
CA ASP A 256 -5.76 18.32 -22.26
C ASP A 256 -6.27 17.00 -21.68
N LYS A 257 -6.42 15.94 -22.50
CA LYS A 257 -6.90 14.63 -22.07
C LYS A 257 -5.82 13.79 -21.39
N LEU A 258 -4.54 14.19 -21.49
CA LEU A 258 -3.43 13.47 -20.87
C LEU A 258 -3.52 13.50 -19.34
N PHE A 259 -4.11 14.55 -18.75
CA PHE A 259 -4.22 14.69 -17.31
C PHE A 259 -5.67 14.56 -16.83
N SER A 260 -5.86 13.94 -15.67
CA SER A 260 -7.12 13.93 -14.92
C SER A 260 -7.22 15.15 -14.00
N GLY A 261 -8.45 15.46 -13.57
CA GLY A 261 -8.69 16.48 -12.55
C GLY A 261 -8.39 17.91 -13.02
N ASN A 262 -7.68 18.66 -12.18
CA ASN A 262 -7.46 20.09 -12.39
C ASN A 262 -6.41 20.38 -13.48
N LYS A 263 -6.82 21.12 -14.51
CA LYS A 263 -5.98 21.53 -15.64
C LYS A 263 -4.82 22.48 -15.29
N THR A 264 -4.81 23.06 -14.09
CA THR A 264 -3.73 23.94 -13.63
C THR A 264 -2.69 23.22 -12.75
N CYS A 265 -2.88 21.94 -12.45
CA CYS A 265 -1.93 21.18 -11.63
C CYS A 265 -1.54 19.90 -12.37
N LEU A 266 -0.60 19.99 -13.31
CA LEU A 266 -0.20 18.86 -14.15
C LEU A 266 0.99 18.12 -13.52
N SER A 267 0.84 16.85 -13.20
CA SER A 267 1.82 16.03 -12.47
C SER A 267 1.79 14.57 -12.91
N LEU A 268 2.73 13.74 -12.47
CA LEU A 268 2.64 12.29 -12.71
C LEU A 268 1.45 11.65 -12.00
N TRP A 269 1.01 12.22 -10.87
CA TRP A 269 -0.12 11.71 -10.10
C TRP A 269 -1.43 11.69 -10.92
N ASN A 270 -1.64 12.72 -11.74
CA ASN A 270 -2.81 12.85 -12.59
C ASN A 270 -2.55 12.57 -14.08
N ALA A 271 -1.34 12.17 -14.47
CA ALA A 271 -1.06 11.75 -15.83
C ALA A 271 -1.69 10.39 -16.14
N ARG A 272 -2.49 10.32 -17.22
CA ARG A 272 -3.11 9.09 -17.73
C ARG A 272 -2.11 8.29 -18.56
N ILE A 273 -1.22 7.58 -17.87
CA ILE A 273 -0.17 6.76 -18.49
C ILE A 273 -0.28 5.28 -18.11
N PHE A 274 -1.13 4.92 -17.13
CA PHE A 274 -1.22 3.54 -16.65
C PHE A 274 -2.29 2.76 -17.43
N PRO A 275 -1.91 1.68 -18.14
CA PRO A 275 -2.84 0.90 -18.95
C PRO A 275 -3.80 0.09 -18.09
N VAL A 276 -5.05 0.01 -18.53
CA VAL A 276 -6.08 -0.85 -17.94
C VAL A 276 -6.15 -2.15 -18.72
N CYS A 277 -6.02 -3.26 -17.99
CA CYS A 277 -5.93 -4.61 -18.53
C CYS A 277 -7.04 -5.51 -17.96
N CYS A 278 -7.24 -6.67 -18.58
CA CYS A 278 -8.28 -7.63 -18.19
C CYS A 278 -7.80 -8.61 -17.11
N SER A 279 -6.49 -8.72 -16.89
CA SER A 279 -5.91 -9.56 -15.84
C SER A 279 -4.79 -8.85 -15.08
N LEU A 280 -4.54 -9.29 -13.84
CA LEU A 280 -3.46 -8.78 -13.00
C LEU A 280 -2.08 -8.98 -13.65
N SER A 281 -1.82 -10.16 -14.23
CA SER A 281 -0.55 -10.49 -14.88
C SER A 281 -0.30 -9.66 -16.15
N GLU A 282 -1.34 -9.46 -16.97
CA GLU A 282 -1.27 -8.60 -18.16
C GLU A 282 -0.98 -7.14 -17.76
N SER A 283 -1.63 -6.64 -16.71
CA SER A 283 -1.41 -5.30 -16.18
C SER A 283 0.04 -5.07 -15.79
N VAL A 284 0.63 -5.99 -15.02
CA VAL A 284 2.03 -5.89 -14.59
C VAL A 284 2.97 -5.98 -15.78
N THR A 285 2.76 -6.95 -16.67
CA THR A 285 3.59 -7.15 -17.87
C THR A 285 3.58 -5.91 -18.77
N THR A 286 2.41 -5.30 -18.97
CA THR A 286 2.25 -4.11 -19.81
C THR A 286 2.93 -2.89 -19.18
N SER A 287 2.75 -2.67 -17.88
CA SER A 287 3.42 -1.57 -17.16
C SER A 287 4.94 -1.75 -17.07
N LEU A 288 5.45 -2.99 -16.99
CA LEU A 288 6.88 -3.26 -17.07
C LEU A 288 7.45 -3.00 -18.47
N LYS A 289 6.72 -3.35 -19.54
CA LYS A 289 7.10 -2.98 -20.92
C LYS A 289 7.17 -1.46 -21.08
N MET A 290 6.21 -0.73 -20.54
CA MET A 290 6.20 0.74 -20.52
C MET A 290 7.46 1.31 -19.82
N LEU A 291 7.81 0.78 -18.65
CA LEU A 291 8.97 1.24 -17.87
C LEU A 291 10.31 0.87 -18.56
N ASN A 292 10.41 -0.36 -19.07
CA ASN A 292 11.59 -0.82 -19.81
C ASN A 292 11.79 -0.06 -21.13
N ALA A 293 10.70 0.36 -21.78
CA ALA A 293 10.76 1.20 -22.98
C ALA A 293 11.48 2.53 -22.73
N VAL A 294 11.23 3.16 -21.57
CA VAL A 294 11.94 4.38 -21.15
C VAL A 294 13.42 4.11 -20.93
N LYS A 295 13.75 3.03 -20.21
CA LYS A 295 15.15 2.65 -19.93
C LYS A 295 15.96 2.34 -21.20
N ASN A 296 15.35 1.58 -22.11
CA ASN A 296 16.00 1.09 -23.33
C ASN A 296 15.90 2.08 -24.50
N LYS A 297 15.18 3.21 -24.32
CA LYS A 297 14.87 4.18 -25.38
C LYS A 297 14.19 3.51 -26.59
N SER A 298 13.36 2.51 -26.35
CA SER A 298 12.64 1.75 -27.38
C SER A 298 11.18 2.17 -27.42
N THR A 299 10.54 2.17 -28.59
CA THR A 299 9.14 2.59 -28.73
C THR A 299 8.16 1.58 -28.10
N PHE A 300 7.11 2.07 -27.45
CA PHE A 300 6.04 1.23 -26.88
C PHE A 300 4.68 1.93 -26.93
N LYS A 301 3.79 1.51 -27.83
CA LYS A 301 2.54 2.25 -28.08
C LYS A 301 1.51 2.06 -26.96
N LEU A 302 1.27 3.09 -26.16
CA LEU A 302 0.22 3.08 -25.12
C LEU A 302 -1.18 3.43 -25.66
N ASN A 303 -1.29 4.00 -26.86
CA ASN A 303 -2.56 4.45 -27.45
C ASN A 303 -3.60 3.34 -27.68
N ASN A 304 -3.17 2.07 -27.63
CA ASN A 304 -4.05 0.91 -27.79
C ASN A 304 -4.79 0.55 -26.49
N TYR A 305 -4.45 1.20 -25.38
CA TYR A 305 -5.02 0.92 -24.06
C TYR A 305 -5.92 2.08 -23.61
N MET A 306 -6.92 1.73 -22.81
CA MET A 306 -7.54 2.73 -21.93
C MET A 306 -6.51 3.06 -20.84
N LEU A 307 -6.20 4.35 -20.67
CA LEU A 307 -5.21 4.82 -19.71
C LEU A 307 -5.89 5.55 -18.56
N LEU A 308 -5.41 5.30 -17.35
CA LEU A 308 -5.82 6.00 -16.14
C LEU A 308 -4.64 6.69 -15.48
N SER A 309 -4.95 7.72 -14.70
CA SER A 309 -4.01 8.29 -13.74
C SER A 309 -4.06 7.57 -12.40
N MET A 310 -3.06 7.78 -11.52
CA MET A 310 -3.09 7.22 -10.16
C MET A 310 -4.30 7.72 -9.37
N GLU A 311 -4.67 8.99 -9.56
CA GLU A 311 -5.87 9.58 -8.98
C GLU A 311 -7.13 8.80 -9.38
N GLU A 312 -7.32 8.55 -10.68
CA GLU A 312 -8.47 7.81 -11.20
C GLU A 312 -8.46 6.36 -10.73
N MET A 313 -7.29 5.70 -10.74
CA MET A 313 -7.15 4.33 -10.23
C MET A 313 -7.61 4.22 -8.77
N LEU A 314 -7.31 5.19 -7.92
CA LEU A 314 -7.74 5.20 -6.52
C LEU A 314 -9.23 5.52 -6.32
N ILE A 315 -9.86 6.17 -7.29
CA ILE A 315 -11.31 6.39 -7.33
C ILE A 315 -12.03 5.10 -7.72
N TYR A 316 -11.50 4.36 -8.69
CA TYR A 316 -12.07 3.11 -9.22
C TYR A 316 -11.65 1.85 -8.46
N LYS A 317 -10.81 1.94 -7.43
CA LYS A 317 -10.30 0.78 -6.70
C LYS A 317 -11.42 -0.17 -6.22
N ASP A 318 -11.20 -1.47 -6.40
CA ASP A 318 -12.05 -2.53 -5.88
C ASP A 318 -11.37 -3.16 -4.66
N VAL A 319 -11.78 -2.73 -3.47
CA VAL A 319 -11.17 -3.15 -2.21
C VAL A 319 -11.45 -4.61 -1.90
N GLU A 320 -12.64 -5.10 -2.24
CA GLU A 320 -13.04 -6.48 -1.97
C GLU A 320 -12.16 -7.46 -2.73
N ASP A 321 -11.94 -7.23 -4.03
CA ASP A 321 -11.06 -8.06 -4.85
C ASP A 321 -9.60 -8.00 -4.35
N MET A 322 -9.10 -6.81 -3.99
CA MET A 322 -7.75 -6.66 -3.45
C MET A 322 -7.56 -7.43 -2.12
N LEU A 323 -8.55 -7.42 -1.24
CA LEU A 323 -8.51 -8.18 0.02
C LEU A 323 -8.62 -9.68 -0.22
N ALA A 324 -9.51 -10.11 -1.12
CA ALA A 324 -9.64 -11.51 -1.52
C ALA A 324 -8.32 -12.04 -2.08
N TYR A 325 -7.61 -11.26 -2.91
CA TYR A 325 -6.28 -11.62 -3.41
C TYR A 325 -5.25 -11.78 -2.29
N ARG A 326 -5.21 -10.86 -1.31
CA ARG A 326 -4.33 -10.98 -0.14
C ARG A 326 -4.64 -12.21 0.71
N ASP A 327 -5.92 -12.56 0.84
CA ASP A 327 -6.37 -13.74 1.57
C ASP A 327 -5.96 -15.04 0.89
N LEU A 328 -6.05 -15.10 -0.44
CA LEU A 328 -5.55 -16.24 -1.22
C LEU A 328 -4.05 -16.46 -0.96
N ILE A 329 -3.24 -15.40 -1.06
CA ILE A 329 -1.81 -15.50 -0.78
C ILE A 329 -1.55 -15.94 0.66
N PHE A 330 -2.25 -15.36 1.63
CA PHE A 330 -2.10 -15.74 3.05
C PHE A 330 -2.38 -17.22 3.29
N GLN A 331 -3.45 -17.76 2.70
CA GLN A 331 -3.81 -19.18 2.82
C GLN A 331 -2.73 -20.07 2.23
N GLU A 332 -2.22 -19.76 1.04
CA GLU A 332 -1.19 -20.53 0.37
C GLU A 332 0.17 -20.50 1.09
N VAL A 333 0.59 -19.33 1.58
CA VAL A 333 1.81 -19.20 2.40
C VAL A 333 1.68 -20.06 3.67
N THR A 334 0.54 -19.95 4.37
CA THR A 334 0.27 -20.74 5.59
C THR A 334 0.28 -22.25 5.31
N LEU A 335 -0.26 -22.68 4.16
CA LEU A 335 -0.26 -24.09 3.76
C LEU A 335 1.17 -24.58 3.47
N THR A 336 1.96 -23.79 2.76
CA THR A 336 3.35 -24.12 2.40
C THR A 336 4.23 -24.23 3.65
N GLU A 337 4.08 -23.31 4.61
CA GLU A 337 4.79 -23.36 5.90
C GLU A 337 4.45 -24.61 6.72
N LYS A 338 3.16 -25.00 6.76
CA LYS A 338 2.72 -26.23 7.43
C LYS A 338 3.31 -27.48 6.79
N GLN A 339 3.34 -27.53 5.45
CA GLN A 339 3.92 -28.66 4.71
C GLN A 339 5.44 -28.75 4.91
N ALA A 340 6.13 -27.61 4.97
CA ALA A 340 7.57 -27.57 5.27
C ALA A 340 7.86 -28.12 6.67
N PHE A 341 7.08 -27.68 7.69
CA PHE A 341 7.24 -28.15 9.07
C PHE A 341 7.01 -29.66 9.23
N GLN A 342 6.04 -30.23 8.50
CA GLN A 342 5.76 -31.66 8.50
C GLN A 342 6.85 -32.50 7.82
N LYS A 343 7.60 -31.94 6.87
CA LYS A 343 8.72 -32.64 6.20
C LYS A 343 10.01 -32.62 7.03
N THR A 344 10.11 -31.71 7.99
CA THR A 344 11.29 -31.53 8.86
C THR A 344 11.13 -32.15 10.26
N SER A 345 9.94 -32.70 10.59
CA SER A 345 9.64 -33.35 11.87
C SER A 345 9.59 -34.87 11.72
#